data_AF-A0A4W5R8V2-F1
#
_entry.id   AF-A0A4W5R8V2-F1
#
_cell.length_a   1.000
_cell.length_b   1.000
_cell.length_c   1.000
_cell.angle_alpha   90.00
_cell.angle_beta   90.00
_cell.angle_gamma   90.00
#
_symmetry.space_group_name_H-M   'P 1'
#
loop_
_entity.id
_entity.type
_entity.pdbx_description
1 polymer ?
#
loop_
_entity_poly.entity_id
_entity_poly.type
_entity_poly.pdbx_seq_one_letter_code
_entity_poly.pdbx_strand_id
1 'polypeptide(L)'
;MVYFAGLVGLLLILTAEARVGNSSESSFCTESRECLLYDLVCKNDDYEVRHYDSVKWVSTDEECYFMDKATYIAFRRLFKYITGSNKAGVNIDMTAPVTVKIEEKKKMWASSVFTISFLLPSDYQMTPPQPTDEKVYFTETPDMKVYVRSYGGWMMSLASSVNSMLLKRQLDNVQATYNKDYHYAVGYDSPMKILNRHNEVWYMVEGEPVCPTSS
;
A
#
# COMPACT_ATOMS: atom_id res chain seq x y z
N MET A 1 3.87 -33.47 47.23
CA MET A 1 3.51 -32.08 46.87
C MET A 1 4.26 -31.74 45.60
N VAL A 2 3.58 -31.52 44.48
CA VAL A 2 4.21 -31.16 43.19
C VAL A 2 3.76 -29.74 42.86
N TYR A 3 4.71 -28.81 42.78
CA TYR A 3 4.51 -27.42 42.39
C TYR A 3 4.42 -27.33 40.86
N PHE A 4 3.29 -26.88 40.32
CA PHE A 4 3.21 -26.39 38.95
C PHE A 4 3.49 -24.89 38.96
N ALA A 5 4.72 -24.51 38.58
CA ALA A 5 5.02 -23.13 38.22
C ALA A 5 4.48 -22.88 36.81
N GLY A 6 3.30 -22.26 36.72
CA GLY A 6 2.73 -21.81 35.45
C GLY A 6 3.51 -20.60 34.96
N LEU A 7 4.29 -20.78 33.90
CA LEU A 7 4.94 -19.68 33.17
C LEU A 7 3.86 -18.97 32.33
N VAL A 8 3.34 -17.85 32.82
CA VAL A 8 2.48 -16.98 32.01
C VAL A 8 3.37 -16.26 31.01
N GLY A 9 3.47 -16.81 29.80
CA GLY A 9 4.10 -16.13 28.67
C GLY A 9 3.22 -14.95 28.27
N LEU A 10 3.64 -13.74 28.62
CA LEU A 10 3.02 -12.51 28.14
C LEU A 10 3.35 -12.38 26.64
N LEU A 11 2.43 -12.82 25.78
CA LEU A 11 2.47 -12.49 24.35
C LEU A 11 2.14 -10.98 24.24
N LEU A 12 3.19 -10.16 24.23
CA LEU A 12 3.10 -8.77 23.79
C LEU A 12 2.77 -8.81 22.29
N ILE A 13 1.49 -8.81 21.96
CA ILE A 13 1.05 -8.44 20.62
C ILE A 13 1.37 -6.95 20.54
N LEU A 14 2.48 -6.61 19.87
CA LEU A 14 2.73 -5.26 19.39
C LEU A 14 1.57 -4.96 18.44
N THR A 15 0.53 -4.30 18.95
CA THR A 15 -0.46 -3.67 18.08
C THR A 15 0.28 -2.52 17.42
N ALA A 16 0.77 -2.76 16.20
CA ALA A 16 1.32 -1.69 15.39
C ALA A 16 0.22 -0.64 15.24
N GLU A 17 0.49 0.59 15.70
CA GLU A 17 -0.46 1.68 15.51
C GLU A 17 -0.34 2.15 14.05
N ALA A 18 -1.45 2.54 13.45
CA ALA A 18 -1.42 3.10 12.11
C ALA A 18 -0.58 4.39 12.05
N ARG A 19 0.52 4.38 11.29
CA ARG A 19 1.43 5.54 11.11
C ARG A 19 2.46 5.26 10.02
N VAL A 20 3.20 6.30 9.64
CA VAL A 20 4.53 6.11 9.04
C VAL A 20 5.52 5.84 10.16
N GLY A 21 6.04 4.62 10.24
CA GLY A 21 6.83 4.17 11.38
C GLY A 21 7.94 3.20 11.01
N ASN A 22 8.64 2.68 12.01
CA ASN A 22 9.82 1.85 11.80
C ASN A 22 9.46 0.51 11.15
N SER A 23 10.13 0.16 10.06
CA SER A 23 9.88 -1.06 9.31
C SER A 23 10.07 -2.36 10.11
N SER A 24 10.84 -2.35 11.21
CA SER A 24 10.99 -3.52 12.10
C SER A 24 9.69 -3.96 12.76
N GLU A 25 8.65 -3.12 12.75
CA GLU A 25 7.31 -3.44 13.24
C GLU A 25 6.46 -4.17 12.19
N SER A 26 6.96 -4.35 10.97
CA SER A 26 6.31 -5.07 9.88
C SER A 26 7.14 -6.27 9.44
N SER A 27 6.47 -7.39 9.15
CA SER A 27 7.13 -8.61 8.68
C SER A 27 7.53 -8.57 7.19
N PHE A 28 6.99 -7.63 6.42
CA PHE A 28 7.21 -7.55 4.97
C PHE A 28 7.89 -6.27 4.49
N CYS A 29 8.01 -5.23 5.31
CA CYS A 29 8.83 -4.05 5.00
C CYS A 29 10.30 -4.34 5.32
N THR A 30 11.02 -5.01 4.41
CA THR A 30 12.40 -5.46 4.69
C THR A 30 13.50 -4.58 4.09
N GLU A 31 13.16 -3.65 3.19
CA GLU A 31 14.14 -2.92 2.36
C GLU A 31 14.12 -1.39 2.56
N SER A 32 13.23 -0.89 3.43
CA SER A 32 13.14 0.53 3.82
C SER A 32 13.27 0.68 5.33
N ARG A 33 13.69 1.87 5.81
CA ARG A 33 13.71 2.17 7.25
C ARG A 33 12.33 2.44 7.83
N GLU A 34 11.47 3.05 7.02
CA GLU A 34 10.09 3.34 7.38
C GLU A 34 9.09 2.64 6.47
N CYS A 35 7.95 2.31 7.06
CA CYS A 35 6.86 1.53 6.49
C CYS A 35 5.53 2.19 6.86
N LEU A 36 4.52 2.04 6.00
CA LEU A 36 3.13 2.34 6.39
C LEU A 36 2.61 1.22 7.30
N LEU A 37 2.59 1.51 8.59
CA LEU A 37 2.03 0.66 9.63
C LEU A 37 0.51 0.86 9.71
N TYR A 38 -0.19 -0.14 10.22
CA TYR A 38 -1.65 -0.19 10.30
C TYR A 38 -2.12 -0.92 11.54
N ASP A 39 -3.33 -0.59 11.97
CA ASP A 39 -4.06 -1.42 12.93
C ASP A 39 -4.77 -2.54 12.18
N LEU A 40 -4.50 -3.79 12.55
CA LEU A 40 -5.24 -4.92 12.02
C LEU A 40 -6.63 -4.99 12.68
N VAL A 41 -7.68 -4.77 11.88
CA VAL A 41 -9.07 -4.85 12.36
C VAL A 41 -9.50 -6.31 12.47
N CYS A 42 -9.28 -7.09 11.41
CA CYS A 42 -9.59 -8.52 11.35
C CYS A 42 -8.95 -9.17 10.12
N LYS A 43 -8.83 -10.51 10.10
CA LYS A 43 -8.31 -11.25 8.95
C LYS A 43 -8.80 -12.69 8.90
N ASN A 44 -8.79 -13.27 7.70
CA ASN A 44 -8.82 -14.70 7.46
C ASN A 44 -7.79 -15.06 6.36
N ASP A 45 -7.91 -16.26 5.78
CA ASP A 45 -7.03 -16.72 4.70
C ASP A 45 -7.29 -16.01 3.35
N ASP A 46 -8.42 -15.32 3.18
CA ASP A 46 -8.81 -14.67 1.93
C ASP A 46 -8.39 -13.20 1.86
N TYR A 47 -8.65 -12.44 2.93
CA TYR A 47 -8.34 -11.02 3.03
C TYR A 47 -8.21 -10.53 4.47
N GLU A 48 -7.61 -9.35 4.61
CA GLU A 48 -7.50 -8.61 5.85
C GLU A 48 -8.30 -7.31 5.78
N VAL A 49 -8.79 -6.83 6.92
CA VAL A 49 -9.28 -5.47 7.10
C VAL A 49 -8.26 -4.72 7.95
N ARG A 50 -7.76 -3.62 7.42
CA ARG A 50 -6.76 -2.77 8.07
C ARG A 50 -7.28 -1.35 8.21
N HIS A 51 -6.90 -0.70 9.28
CA HIS A 51 -7.09 0.74 9.49
C HIS A 51 -5.77 1.47 9.26
N TYR A 52 -5.81 2.54 8.48
CA TYR A 52 -4.69 3.44 8.22
C TYR A 52 -5.08 4.86 8.61
N ASP A 53 -4.17 5.53 9.33
CA ASP A 53 -4.24 6.96 9.61
C ASP A 53 -4.01 7.80 8.34
N SER A 54 -4.37 9.08 8.42
CA SER A 54 -4.10 10.03 7.34
C SER A 54 -2.61 10.16 7.08
N VAL A 55 -2.19 9.98 5.82
CA VAL A 55 -0.78 10.10 5.42
C VAL A 55 -0.65 10.80 4.08
N LYS A 56 0.42 11.58 3.96
CA LYS A 56 0.83 12.30 2.76
C LYS A 56 1.75 11.47 1.89
N TRP A 57 1.52 11.57 0.60
CA TRP A 57 2.29 10.92 -0.45
C TRP A 57 2.83 11.96 -1.43
N VAL A 58 3.88 11.59 -2.15
CA VAL A 58 4.25 12.27 -3.38
C VAL A 58 3.84 11.40 -4.56
N SER A 59 3.07 11.97 -5.47
CA SER A 59 2.35 11.26 -6.52
C SER A 59 2.62 11.83 -7.89
N THR A 60 2.40 11.00 -8.90
CA THR A 60 2.39 11.43 -10.30
C THR A 60 1.56 10.49 -11.16
N ASP A 61 0.97 11.05 -12.20
CA ASP A 61 0.14 10.30 -13.13
C ASP A 61 0.92 9.87 -14.37
N GLU A 62 0.56 8.71 -14.90
CA GLU A 62 1.01 8.26 -16.21
C GLU A 62 -0.13 7.53 -16.93
N GLU A 63 -0.46 8.01 -18.12
CA GLU A 63 -1.47 7.38 -18.97
C GLU A 63 -0.82 6.29 -19.82
N CYS A 64 -1.27 5.05 -19.68
CA CYS A 64 -0.73 3.93 -20.45
C CYS A 64 -1.76 2.81 -20.66
N TYR A 65 -1.46 1.87 -21.55
CA TYR A 65 -2.26 0.65 -21.70
C TYR A 65 -1.95 -0.39 -20.61
N PHE A 66 -0.72 -0.40 -20.13
CA PHE A 66 -0.23 -1.40 -19.16
C PHE A 66 0.34 -0.70 -17.93
N MET A 67 -0.03 -1.22 -16.76
CA MET A 67 0.42 -0.70 -15.46
C MET A 67 1.94 -0.77 -15.35
N ASP A 68 2.57 -1.80 -15.90
CA ASP A 68 4.01 -2.04 -15.78
C ASP A 68 4.83 -0.90 -16.39
N LYS A 69 4.42 -0.44 -17.59
CA LYS A 69 5.07 0.67 -18.29
C LYS A 69 4.79 2.00 -17.60
N ALA A 70 3.55 2.22 -17.16
CA ALA A 70 3.18 3.43 -16.42
C ALA A 70 4.02 3.55 -15.13
N THR A 71 4.08 2.46 -14.36
CA THR A 71 4.83 2.36 -13.11
C THR A 71 6.32 2.63 -13.34
N TYR A 72 6.93 2.06 -14.38
CA TYR A 72 8.34 2.31 -14.69
C TYR A 72 8.65 3.79 -15.00
N ILE A 73 7.77 4.47 -15.73
CA ILE A 73 7.97 5.89 -16.08
C ILE A 73 7.75 6.77 -14.85
N ALA A 74 6.63 6.60 -14.16
CA ALA A 74 6.25 7.38 -12.99
C ALA A 74 7.21 7.15 -11.80
N PHE A 75 7.64 5.91 -11.55
CA PHE A 75 8.62 5.60 -10.51
C PHE A 75 9.92 6.38 -10.72
N ARG A 76 10.46 6.42 -11.95
CA ARG A 76 11.68 7.20 -12.22
C ARG A 76 11.48 8.70 -11.99
N ARG A 77 10.29 9.23 -12.25
CA ARG A 77 9.95 10.63 -11.98
C ARG A 77 9.94 10.92 -10.48
N LEU A 78 9.26 10.08 -9.69
CA LEU A 78 9.24 10.21 -8.22
C LEU A 78 10.61 9.94 -7.60
N PHE A 79 11.39 9.02 -8.19
CA PHE A 79 12.75 8.74 -7.75
C PHE A 79 13.64 9.98 -7.88
N LYS A 80 13.56 10.72 -8.99
CA LYS A 80 14.27 12.01 -9.13
C LYS A 80 13.89 13.00 -8.03
N TYR A 81 12.60 13.08 -7.67
CA TYR A 81 12.13 13.96 -6.60
C TYR A 81 12.80 13.64 -5.26
N ILE A 82 12.80 12.36 -4.84
CA ILE A 82 13.43 11.95 -3.58
C ILE A 82 14.96 11.99 -3.62
N THR A 83 15.59 11.99 -4.80
CA THR A 83 17.05 12.15 -4.97
C THR A 83 17.47 13.57 -5.34
N GLY A 84 16.75 14.59 -4.85
CA GLY A 84 17.19 15.98 -4.93
C GLY A 84 16.52 16.85 -6.00
N SER A 85 15.63 16.32 -6.85
CA SER A 85 14.81 17.16 -7.77
C SER A 85 13.59 17.74 -7.06
N ASN A 86 13.86 18.47 -5.98
CA ASN A 86 12.90 19.21 -5.19
C ASN A 86 13.51 20.58 -4.85
N LYS A 87 12.69 21.58 -4.49
CA LYS A 87 13.15 22.97 -4.32
C LYS A 87 14.19 23.13 -3.20
N ALA A 88 14.29 22.19 -2.27
CA ALA A 88 15.30 22.20 -1.22
C ALA A 88 16.61 21.50 -1.62
N GLY A 89 16.63 20.78 -2.75
CA GLY A 89 17.79 20.01 -3.21
C GLY A 89 18.18 18.85 -2.28
N VAL A 90 17.26 18.40 -1.41
CA VAL A 90 17.55 17.39 -0.39
C VAL A 90 17.24 15.98 -0.87
N ASN A 91 17.96 15.00 -0.33
CA ASN A 91 17.61 13.59 -0.51
C ASN A 91 16.60 13.18 0.59
N ILE A 92 15.58 12.42 0.17
CA ILE A 92 14.54 11.88 1.01
C ILE A 92 14.69 10.36 0.99
N ASP A 93 14.72 9.72 2.15
CA ASP A 93 14.80 8.28 2.26
C ASP A 93 13.56 7.61 1.62
N MET A 94 13.78 6.52 0.90
CA MET A 94 12.69 5.71 0.36
C MET A 94 11.96 4.98 1.50
N THR A 95 10.64 4.93 1.41
CA THR A 95 9.76 4.19 2.33
C THR A 95 9.01 3.10 1.58
N ALA A 96 8.29 2.26 2.33
CA ALA A 96 7.37 1.29 1.76
C ALA A 96 5.94 1.50 2.31
N PRO A 97 4.89 1.19 1.53
CA PRO A 97 4.92 0.70 0.16
C PRO A 97 4.94 1.81 -0.91
N VAL A 98 5.12 1.40 -2.17
CA VAL A 98 4.70 2.16 -3.34
C VAL A 98 3.28 1.73 -3.72
N THR A 99 2.39 2.70 -3.96
CA THR A 99 1.01 2.43 -4.39
C THR A 99 0.78 2.85 -5.83
N VAL A 100 -0.08 2.12 -6.53
CA VAL A 100 -0.55 2.43 -7.88
C VAL A 100 -2.07 2.43 -7.87
N LYS A 101 -2.70 3.60 -8.02
CA LYS A 101 -4.15 3.74 -8.17
C LYS A 101 -4.56 3.32 -9.57
N ILE A 102 -5.56 2.46 -9.66
CA ILE A 102 -6.05 1.88 -10.93
C ILE A 102 -7.56 2.09 -11.00
N GLU A 103 -8.03 2.80 -12.02
CA GLU A 103 -9.46 2.95 -12.29
C GLU A 103 -10.08 1.61 -12.74
N GLU A 104 -11.24 1.27 -12.17
CA GLU A 104 -12.02 0.07 -12.50
C GLU A 104 -12.74 0.22 -13.86
N LYS A 105 -13.21 1.43 -14.15
CA LYS A 105 -14.00 1.72 -15.36
C LYS A 105 -13.07 1.90 -16.57
N LYS A 106 -12.61 0.79 -17.13
CA LYS A 106 -11.84 0.81 -18.38
C LYS A 106 -12.76 0.65 -19.59
N LYS A 107 -12.63 1.56 -20.55
CA LYS A 107 -13.16 1.32 -21.91
C LYS A 107 -12.26 0.29 -22.59
N MET A 108 -12.85 -0.67 -23.27
CA MET A 108 -12.10 -1.67 -24.03
C MET A 108 -11.19 -0.95 -25.05
N TRP A 109 -9.90 -1.30 -25.08
CA TRP A 109 -8.86 -0.68 -25.94
C TRP A 109 -8.48 0.77 -25.63
N ALA A 110 -8.84 1.30 -24.46
CA ALA A 110 -8.36 2.61 -24.01
C ALA A 110 -7.14 2.48 -23.11
N SER A 111 -6.26 3.48 -23.15
CA SER A 111 -5.31 3.75 -22.08
C SER A 111 -6.07 4.05 -20.77
N SER A 112 -5.40 3.82 -19.65
CA SER A 112 -5.85 4.20 -18.32
C SER A 112 -4.81 5.11 -17.69
N VAL A 113 -5.28 6.03 -16.86
CA VAL A 113 -4.41 6.83 -16.01
C VAL A 113 -4.05 5.98 -14.79
N PHE A 114 -2.75 5.86 -14.52
CA PHE A 114 -2.23 5.22 -13.31
C PHE A 114 -1.59 6.30 -12.45
N THR A 115 -2.04 6.43 -11.20
CA THR A 115 -1.40 7.34 -10.23
C THR A 115 -0.45 6.53 -9.36
N ILE A 116 0.85 6.78 -9.51
CA ILE A 116 1.88 6.13 -8.69
C ILE A 116 2.19 7.07 -7.54
N SER A 117 2.33 6.53 -6.34
CA SER A 117 2.63 7.32 -5.14
C SER A 117 3.72 6.68 -4.29
N PHE A 118 4.66 7.50 -3.83
CA PHE A 118 5.61 7.15 -2.78
C PHE A 118 5.13 7.71 -1.45
N LEU A 119 5.15 6.90 -0.41
CA LEU A 119 4.86 7.35 0.94
C LEU A 119 5.97 8.31 1.38
N LEU A 120 5.61 9.46 1.93
CA LEU A 120 6.62 10.35 2.49
C LEU A 120 7.08 9.83 3.86
N PRO A 121 8.39 9.87 4.17
CA PRO A 121 8.89 9.58 5.52
C PRO A 121 8.20 10.43 6.59
N SER A 122 8.24 9.98 7.85
CA SER A 122 7.61 10.68 8.98
C SER A 122 8.06 12.15 9.08
N ASP A 123 9.35 12.41 8.88
CA ASP A 123 9.94 13.76 8.86
C ASP A 123 9.32 14.71 7.80
N TYR A 124 8.75 14.16 6.72
CA TYR A 124 8.20 14.92 5.59
C TYR A 124 6.67 14.88 5.51
N GLN A 125 5.98 14.28 6.48
CA GLN A 125 4.52 14.24 6.52
C GLN A 125 3.91 15.65 6.65
N MET A 126 4.53 16.54 7.42
CA MET A 126 4.05 17.91 7.62
C MET A 126 4.52 18.87 6.52
N THR A 127 5.82 18.91 6.25
CA THR A 127 6.44 19.95 5.40
C THR A 127 7.37 19.36 4.34
N PRO A 128 6.83 18.63 3.35
CA PRO A 128 7.66 18.06 2.29
C PRO A 128 8.24 19.15 1.38
N PRO A 129 9.48 18.99 0.86
CA PRO A 129 10.06 19.95 -0.05
C PRO A 129 9.29 19.95 -1.37
N GLN A 130 8.95 21.13 -1.87
CA GLN A 130 8.13 21.27 -3.08
C GLN A 130 8.82 20.62 -4.31
N PRO A 131 8.09 19.90 -5.17
CA PRO A 131 8.66 19.35 -6.39
C PRO A 131 9.13 20.45 -7.36
N THR A 132 10.12 20.14 -8.20
CA THR A 132 10.52 21.00 -9.32
C THR A 132 9.86 20.57 -10.65
N ASP A 133 9.34 19.35 -10.72
CA ASP A 133 8.60 18.83 -11.88
C ASP A 133 7.10 19.08 -11.67
N GLU A 134 6.47 19.77 -12.62
CA GLU A 134 5.03 20.13 -12.56
C GLU A 134 4.09 18.91 -12.59
N LYS A 135 4.57 17.74 -13.02
CA LYS A 135 3.80 16.48 -13.00
C LYS A 135 3.84 15.78 -11.64
N VAL A 136 4.65 16.26 -10.71
CA VAL A 136 4.79 15.67 -9.37
C VAL A 136 4.04 16.55 -8.39
N TYR A 137 3.15 15.94 -7.62
CA TYR A 137 2.27 16.66 -6.69
C TYR A 137 2.08 15.85 -5.41
N PHE A 138 1.58 16.51 -4.36
CA PHE A 138 1.27 15.82 -3.11
C PHE A 138 -0.17 15.33 -3.11
N THR A 139 -0.38 14.11 -2.60
CA THR A 139 -1.71 13.60 -2.29
C THR A 139 -1.77 13.19 -0.82
N GLU A 140 -2.98 13.03 -0.31
CA GLU A 140 -3.24 12.57 1.04
C GLU A 140 -4.30 11.47 0.98
N THR A 141 -4.00 10.34 1.60
CA THR A 141 -5.04 9.35 1.91
C THR A 141 -5.59 9.71 3.27
N PRO A 142 -6.92 9.86 3.43
CA PRO A 142 -7.50 10.15 4.73
C PRO A 142 -7.37 8.96 5.68
N ASP A 143 -7.75 9.17 6.94
CA ASP A 143 -8.14 8.08 7.84
C ASP A 143 -9.12 7.15 7.10
N MET A 144 -8.73 5.88 6.98
CA MET A 144 -9.46 4.93 6.15
C MET A 144 -9.30 3.49 6.63
N LYS A 145 -10.35 2.70 6.38
CA LYS A 145 -10.26 1.24 6.44
C LYS A 145 -10.16 0.67 5.04
N VAL A 146 -9.35 -0.37 4.88
CA VAL A 146 -9.16 -1.03 3.58
C VAL A 146 -9.27 -2.55 3.70
N TYR A 147 -9.85 -3.17 2.69
CA TYR A 147 -9.76 -4.61 2.45
C TYR A 147 -8.47 -4.91 1.68
N VAL A 148 -7.69 -5.87 2.17
CA VAL A 148 -6.37 -6.18 1.64
C VAL A 148 -6.28 -7.65 1.26
N ARG A 149 -5.78 -7.93 0.05
CA ARG A 149 -5.32 -9.25 -0.35
C ARG A 149 -3.85 -9.23 -0.69
N SER A 150 -3.05 -10.00 0.04
CA SER A 150 -1.62 -10.16 -0.23
C SER A 150 -1.33 -11.29 -1.21
N TYR A 151 -0.28 -11.14 -2.00
CA TYR A 151 0.19 -12.13 -2.96
C TYR A 151 1.69 -11.99 -3.24
N GLY A 152 2.32 -13.12 -3.56
CA GLY A 152 3.74 -13.16 -3.91
C GLY A 152 4.05 -12.85 -5.37
N GLY A 153 5.34 -12.86 -5.72
CA GLY A 153 5.81 -12.66 -7.09
C GLY A 153 5.94 -11.19 -7.48
N TRP A 154 5.90 -10.88 -8.77
CA TRP A 154 6.05 -9.52 -9.26
C TRP A 154 4.70 -8.81 -9.32
N MET A 155 4.66 -7.53 -8.92
CA MET A 155 3.51 -6.65 -9.09
C MET A 155 3.31 -6.27 -10.56
N MET A 156 2.88 -7.25 -11.37
CA MET A 156 2.63 -7.09 -12.80
C MET A 156 1.13 -6.86 -13.06
N SER A 157 0.81 -6.20 -14.18
CA SER A 157 -0.58 -5.89 -14.57
C SER A 157 -1.53 -7.09 -14.44
N LEU A 158 -1.12 -8.27 -14.95
CA LEU A 158 -1.94 -9.48 -14.92
C LEU A 158 -2.11 -10.05 -13.50
N ALA A 159 -1.02 -10.16 -12.74
CA ALA A 159 -1.04 -10.70 -11.38
C ALA A 159 -1.87 -9.82 -10.44
N SER A 160 -1.74 -8.50 -10.56
CA SER A 160 -2.55 -7.53 -9.82
C SER A 160 -4.03 -7.65 -10.18
N SER A 161 -4.35 -7.73 -11.48
CA SER A 161 -5.73 -7.86 -11.96
C SER A 161 -6.41 -9.14 -11.46
N VAL A 162 -5.70 -10.27 -11.48
CA VAL A 162 -6.21 -11.54 -10.94
C VAL A 162 -6.49 -11.43 -9.44
N ASN A 163 -5.57 -10.86 -8.65
CA ASN A 163 -5.79 -10.73 -7.21
C ASN A 163 -6.88 -9.70 -6.86
N SER A 164 -7.00 -8.63 -7.64
CA SER A 164 -8.13 -7.68 -7.56
C SER A 164 -9.46 -8.40 -7.79
N MET A 165 -9.58 -9.21 -8.84
CA MET A 165 -10.79 -9.97 -9.13
C MET A 165 -11.12 -10.98 -8.03
N LEU A 166 -10.10 -11.65 -7.48
CA LEU A 166 -10.29 -12.59 -6.37
C LEU A 166 -10.79 -11.88 -5.11
N LEU A 167 -10.17 -10.76 -4.72
CA LEU A 167 -10.59 -9.97 -3.57
C LEU A 167 -12.02 -9.46 -3.77
N LYS A 168 -12.32 -8.86 -4.92
CA LYS A 168 -13.65 -8.40 -5.29
C LYS A 168 -14.71 -9.50 -5.15
N ARG A 169 -14.44 -10.69 -5.68
CA ARG A 169 -15.34 -11.84 -5.55
C ARG A 169 -15.62 -12.19 -4.08
N GLN A 170 -14.60 -12.17 -3.23
CA GLN A 170 -14.79 -12.47 -1.81
C GLN A 170 -15.61 -11.39 -1.10
N LEU A 171 -15.36 -10.11 -1.40
CA LEU A 171 -16.13 -8.99 -0.86
C LEU A 171 -17.60 -9.03 -1.32
N ASP A 172 -17.84 -9.31 -2.60
CA ASP A 172 -19.20 -9.43 -3.16
C ASP A 172 -19.96 -10.61 -2.51
N ASN A 173 -19.29 -11.74 -2.26
CA ASN A 173 -19.89 -12.92 -1.60
C ASN A 173 -20.39 -12.62 -0.18
N VAL A 174 -19.66 -11.78 0.57
CA VAL A 174 -20.04 -11.38 1.93
C VAL A 174 -20.85 -10.08 1.96
N GLN A 175 -21.28 -9.58 0.78
CA GLN A 175 -22.05 -8.35 0.63
C GLN A 175 -21.36 -7.12 1.25
N ALA A 176 -20.02 -7.09 1.23
CA ALA A 176 -19.25 -5.95 1.70
C ALA A 176 -19.44 -4.73 0.78
N THR A 177 -19.44 -3.55 1.40
CA THR A 177 -19.45 -2.25 0.71
C THR A 177 -18.03 -1.69 0.64
N TYR A 178 -17.62 -1.31 -0.57
CA TYR A 178 -16.26 -0.85 -0.87
C TYR A 178 -16.26 -0.01 -2.15
N ASN A 179 -15.21 0.79 -2.33
CA ASN A 179 -15.05 1.66 -3.49
C ASN A 179 -14.99 0.85 -4.79
N LYS A 180 -15.90 1.13 -5.73
CA LYS A 180 -15.99 0.45 -7.04
C LYS A 180 -15.44 1.29 -8.21
N ASP A 181 -14.92 2.47 -7.94
CA ASP A 181 -14.37 3.35 -8.96
C ASP A 181 -12.88 3.09 -9.20
N TYR A 182 -12.13 2.72 -8.15
CA TYR A 182 -10.71 2.38 -8.25
C TYR A 182 -10.24 1.44 -7.15
N HIS A 183 -9.10 0.82 -7.38
CA HIS A 183 -8.35 0.04 -6.39
C HIS A 183 -6.87 0.45 -6.39
N TYR A 184 -6.11 -0.06 -5.43
CA TYR A 184 -4.66 0.06 -5.41
C TYR A 184 -3.97 -1.27 -5.65
N ALA A 185 -2.96 -1.27 -6.52
CA ALA A 185 -1.88 -2.24 -6.47
C ALA A 185 -0.76 -1.69 -5.59
N VAL A 186 -0.19 -2.51 -4.73
CA VAL A 186 0.73 -2.06 -3.68
C VAL A 186 1.96 -2.95 -3.65
N GLY A 187 3.15 -2.35 -3.76
CA GLY A 187 4.42 -3.05 -3.82
C GLY A 187 5.36 -2.59 -2.70
N TYR A 188 5.95 -3.55 -1.99
CA TYR A 188 6.82 -3.28 -0.85
C TYR A 188 8.31 -3.38 -1.16
N ASP A 189 8.65 -4.12 -2.21
CA ASP A 189 10.02 -4.52 -2.48
C ASP A 189 10.63 -3.82 -3.70
N SER A 190 11.91 -3.51 -3.59
CA SER A 190 12.78 -3.00 -4.65
C SER A 190 12.68 -3.85 -5.92
N PRO A 191 12.80 -3.25 -7.11
CA PRO A 191 12.92 -4.00 -8.37
C PRO A 191 14.08 -5.01 -8.40
N MET A 192 15.05 -4.90 -7.49
CA MET A 192 16.19 -5.84 -7.39
C MET A 192 15.89 -7.09 -6.56
N LYS A 193 14.83 -7.10 -5.73
CA LYS A 193 14.48 -8.27 -4.91
C LYS A 193 13.83 -9.36 -5.77
N ILE A 194 14.44 -10.53 -5.84
CA ILE A 194 13.97 -11.60 -6.76
C ILE A 194 12.99 -12.57 -6.07
N LEU A 195 13.21 -12.90 -4.79
CA LEU A 195 12.44 -13.90 -4.04
C LEU A 195 11.72 -13.27 -2.85
N ASN A 196 10.70 -13.95 -2.33
CA ASN A 196 9.91 -13.54 -1.15
C ASN A 196 9.41 -12.10 -1.26
N ARG A 197 8.90 -11.77 -2.45
CA ARG A 197 8.25 -10.50 -2.70
C ARG A 197 6.86 -10.48 -2.07
N HIS A 198 6.48 -9.36 -1.48
CA HIS A 198 5.17 -9.10 -0.90
C HIS A 198 4.50 -7.97 -1.69
N ASN A 199 3.34 -8.27 -2.28
CA ASN A 199 2.51 -7.27 -2.94
C ASN A 199 1.07 -7.44 -2.48
N GLU A 200 0.28 -6.39 -2.65
CA GLU A 200 -1.09 -6.37 -2.19
C GLU A 200 -2.02 -5.70 -3.19
N VAL A 201 -3.30 -6.03 -3.10
CA VAL A 201 -4.39 -5.25 -3.69
C VAL A 201 -5.27 -4.71 -2.59
N TRP A 202 -5.61 -3.42 -2.66
CA TRP A 202 -6.49 -2.76 -1.69
C TRP A 202 -7.77 -2.23 -2.34
N TYR A 203 -8.89 -2.45 -1.66
CA TYR A 203 -10.14 -1.72 -1.87
C TYR A 203 -10.52 -0.97 -0.59
N MET A 204 -10.88 0.30 -0.72
CA MET A 204 -11.30 1.11 0.43
C MET A 204 -12.69 0.68 0.87
N VAL A 205 -12.87 0.51 2.18
CA VAL A 205 -14.17 0.23 2.80
C VAL A 205 -15.06 1.45 2.62
N GLU A 206 -16.34 1.22 2.28
CA GLU A 206 -17.37 2.24 2.32
C GLU A 206 -18.40 1.86 3.39
N GLY A 207 -18.55 2.67 4.44
CA GLY A 207 -19.39 2.31 5.59
C GLY A 207 -18.66 1.39 6.58
N GLU A 208 -19.37 0.37 7.09
CA GLU A 208 -18.79 -0.57 8.06
C GLU A 208 -18.07 -1.73 7.37
N PRO A 209 -16.85 -2.10 7.82
CA PRO A 209 -16.14 -3.22 7.25
C PRO A 209 -16.83 -4.54 7.62
N VAL A 210 -16.91 -5.44 6.65
CA VAL A 210 -17.31 -6.83 6.91
C VAL A 210 -16.05 -7.62 7.24
N CYS A 211 -15.95 -8.10 8.47
CA CYS A 211 -14.88 -9.01 8.84
C CYS A 211 -15.15 -10.41 8.29
N PRO A 212 -14.13 -11.09 7.76
CA PRO A 212 -14.32 -12.47 7.38
C PRO A 212 -14.58 -13.32 8.63
N THR A 213 -15.55 -14.23 8.54
CA THR A 213 -15.72 -15.27 9.56
C THR A 213 -14.48 -16.16 9.56
N SER A 214 -13.96 -16.47 10.75
CA SER A 214 -12.88 -17.44 10.91
C SER A 214 -13.26 -18.77 10.26
N SER A 215 -12.42 -19.26 9.35
CA SER A 215 -12.50 -20.60 8.76
C SER A 215 -12.41 -21.70 9.81
#